data_AF-X1SFQ5-F1
#
_entry.id   AF-X1SFQ5-F1
#
_cell.length_a   1.000
_cell.length_b   1.000
_cell.length_c   1.000
_cell.angle_alpha   90.00
_cell.angle_beta   90.00
_cell.angle_gamma   90.00
#
_symmetry.space_group_name_H-M   'P 1'
#
loop_
_entity.id
_entity.type
_entity.pdbx_description
1 polymer ?
#
loop_
_entity_poly.entity_id
_entity_poly.type
_entity_poly.pdbx_seq_one_letter_code
_entity_poly.pdbx_strand_id
1 'polypeptide(L)'
;MCEMLELYPTNYEILNTKDRITVDLIKDGEEFLKQFDVNQDFILDTVSLVYRYLRIKEKIPHNLYKFFIAAYYIVQRHPFAFPAHDKKKDFCDKFSLQISSLEYCVDNITSTLGYIKIFDDMNFPYFIDPKRDLSLNIIKNIVKSKIDASMMKFLLYNRPINSQILTEELVCDIVFEHKAFPEELFRQLYEIIATLVDEGFTDYDEYAVLQQKYFI
;
A
#
# COMPACT_ATOMS: atom_id res chain seq x y z
N MET A 1 -23.60 -19.03 38.79
CA MET A 1 -24.54 -18.69 37.71
C MET A 1 -23.82 -17.74 36.79
N CYS A 2 -23.44 -18.19 35.59
CA CYS A 2 -22.87 -17.31 34.57
C CYS A 2 -23.99 -16.41 34.03
N GLU A 3 -23.82 -15.11 34.14
CA GLU A 3 -24.59 -14.13 33.38
C GLU A 3 -24.23 -14.31 31.89
N MET A 4 -25.17 -14.79 31.08
CA MET A 4 -25.09 -14.61 29.64
C MET A 4 -25.30 -13.12 29.36
N LEU A 5 -24.25 -12.45 28.89
CA LEU A 5 -24.38 -11.17 28.19
C LEU A 5 -25.13 -11.44 26.89
N GLU A 6 -26.44 -11.26 26.90
CA GLU A 6 -27.23 -11.12 25.69
C GLU A 6 -26.74 -9.86 24.96
N LEU A 7 -25.94 -10.06 23.91
CA LEU A 7 -25.62 -9.02 22.94
C LEU A 7 -26.92 -8.66 22.21
N TYR A 8 -27.68 -7.71 22.75
CA TYR A 8 -28.75 -7.05 22.02
C TYR A 8 -28.15 -6.48 20.73
N PRO A 9 -28.61 -6.90 19.53
CA PRO A 9 -28.12 -6.30 18.29
C PRO A 9 -28.68 -4.88 18.22
N THR A 10 -27.83 -3.91 18.59
CA THR A 10 -28.06 -2.49 18.36
C THR A 10 -28.33 -2.25 16.89
N ASN A 11 -29.56 -1.82 16.58
CA ASN A 11 -30.02 -1.40 15.26
C ASN A 11 -29.67 -2.37 14.11
N TYR A 12 -30.64 -3.21 13.73
CA TYR A 12 -30.79 -3.59 12.33
C TYR A 12 -31.07 -2.30 11.53
N GLU A 13 -30.04 -1.49 11.27
CA GLU A 13 -30.03 -0.70 10.06
C GLU A 13 -30.29 -1.70 8.94
N ILE A 14 -31.29 -1.41 8.12
CA ILE A 14 -31.56 -2.15 6.90
C ILE A 14 -30.25 -2.11 6.12
N LEU A 15 -29.43 -3.16 6.21
CA LEU A 15 -28.27 -3.34 5.35
C LEU A 15 -28.77 -3.06 3.95
N ASN A 16 -28.33 -1.94 3.38
CA ASN A 16 -28.76 -1.52 2.06
C ASN A 16 -28.53 -2.71 1.13
N THR A 17 -29.46 -2.98 0.21
CA THR A 17 -29.36 -4.10 -0.75
C THR A 17 -27.95 -4.20 -1.38
N LYS A 18 -27.30 -3.05 -1.61
CA LYS A 18 -25.90 -2.98 -2.07
C LYS A 18 -24.89 -3.61 -1.10
N ASP A 19 -25.02 -3.37 0.21
CA ASP A 19 -24.10 -3.93 1.21
C ASP A 19 -24.31 -5.44 1.37
N ARG A 20 -25.57 -5.93 1.32
CA ARG A 20 -25.84 -7.39 1.32
C ARG A 20 -25.24 -8.07 0.10
N ILE A 21 -25.48 -7.52 -1.09
CA ILE A 21 -24.88 -8.03 -2.33
C ILE A 21 -23.35 -8.03 -2.22
N THR A 22 -22.76 -6.98 -1.65
CA THR A 22 -21.30 -6.92 -1.48
C THR A 22 -20.80 -8.02 -0.55
N VAL A 23 -21.50 -8.29 0.56
CA VAL A 23 -21.17 -9.38 1.49
C VAL A 23 -21.26 -10.76 0.82
N ASP A 24 -22.27 -10.99 -0.02
CA ASP A 24 -22.41 -12.26 -0.74
C ASP A 24 -21.29 -12.40 -1.78
N LEU A 25 -20.99 -11.34 -2.54
CA LEU A 25 -19.92 -11.34 -3.54
C LEU A 25 -18.52 -11.59 -2.95
N ILE A 26 -18.24 -11.10 -1.74
CA ILE A 26 -16.94 -11.36 -1.09
C ILE A 26 -16.82 -12.80 -0.59
N LYS A 27 -17.93 -13.42 -0.15
CA LYS A 27 -17.96 -14.84 0.22
C LYS A 27 -17.78 -15.72 -1.02
N ASP A 28 -18.51 -15.43 -2.09
CA ASP A 28 -18.37 -16.14 -3.37
C ASP A 28 -16.94 -16.05 -3.89
N GLY A 29 -16.30 -14.88 -3.76
CA GLY A 29 -14.90 -14.67 -4.12
C GLY A 29 -13.91 -15.46 -3.26
N GLU A 30 -14.15 -15.53 -1.95
CA GLU A 30 -13.36 -16.36 -1.02
C GLU A 30 -13.44 -17.84 -1.41
N GLU A 31 -14.66 -18.36 -1.60
CA GLU A 31 -14.91 -19.74 -2.00
C GLU A 31 -14.29 -20.06 -3.36
N PHE A 32 -14.39 -19.12 -4.32
CA PHE A 32 -13.77 -19.23 -5.63
C PHE A 32 -12.24 -19.36 -5.53
N LEU A 33 -11.57 -18.52 -4.73
CA LEU A 33 -10.11 -18.57 -4.58
C LEU A 33 -9.65 -19.89 -3.95
N LYS A 34 -10.41 -20.44 -3.01
CA LYS A 34 -10.12 -21.73 -2.35
C LYS A 34 -10.17 -22.94 -3.28
N GLN A 35 -10.71 -22.80 -4.49
CA GLN A 35 -10.69 -23.85 -5.51
C GLN A 35 -9.31 -24.00 -6.19
N PHE A 36 -8.43 -23.01 -6.02
CA PHE A 36 -7.08 -23.01 -6.59
C PHE A 36 -6.02 -23.28 -5.52
N ASP A 37 -4.84 -23.71 -5.96
CA ASP A 37 -3.66 -23.86 -5.10
C ASP A 37 -3.04 -22.48 -4.79
N VAL A 38 -3.69 -21.76 -3.89
CA VAL A 38 -3.30 -20.42 -3.41
C VAL A 38 -2.90 -20.46 -1.95
N ASN A 39 -1.99 -19.56 -1.55
CA ASN A 39 -1.64 -19.38 -0.15
C ASN A 39 -2.86 -18.84 0.62
N GLN A 40 -3.34 -19.64 1.57
CA GLN A 40 -4.53 -19.33 2.36
C GLN A 40 -4.34 -18.08 3.23
N ASP A 41 -3.11 -17.77 3.62
CA ASP A 41 -2.78 -16.60 4.44
C ASP A 41 -3.13 -15.27 3.72
N PHE A 42 -3.15 -15.27 2.39
CA PHE A 42 -3.45 -14.09 1.58
C PHE A 42 -4.93 -13.93 1.21
N ILE A 43 -5.78 -14.92 1.50
CA ILE A 43 -7.18 -14.89 1.07
C ILE A 43 -7.92 -13.73 1.72
N LEU A 44 -7.75 -13.53 3.02
CA LEU A 44 -8.43 -12.46 3.74
C LEU A 44 -8.05 -11.08 3.19
N ASP A 45 -6.77 -10.84 2.96
CA ASP A 45 -6.27 -9.60 2.38
C ASP A 45 -6.76 -9.39 0.96
N THR A 46 -6.81 -10.46 0.16
CA THR A 46 -7.32 -10.45 -1.21
C THR A 46 -8.79 -10.04 -1.25
N VAL A 47 -9.62 -10.66 -0.41
CA VAL A 47 -11.05 -10.38 -0.34
C VAL A 47 -11.30 -8.97 0.22
N SER A 48 -10.56 -8.56 1.24
CA SER A 48 -10.57 -7.21 1.80
C SER A 48 -10.24 -6.14 0.75
N LEU A 49 -9.30 -6.43 -0.14
CA LEU A 49 -8.89 -5.55 -1.22
C LEU A 49 -10.02 -5.37 -2.25
N VAL A 50 -10.67 -6.47 -2.69
CA VAL A 50 -11.83 -6.40 -3.59
C VAL A 50 -13.01 -5.70 -2.92
N TYR A 51 -13.28 -5.96 -1.65
CA TYR A 51 -14.31 -5.26 -0.88
C TYR A 51 -14.12 -3.74 -0.93
N ARG A 52 -12.91 -3.26 -0.66
CA ARG A 52 -12.59 -1.81 -0.72
C ARG A 52 -12.75 -1.24 -2.12
N TYR A 53 -12.33 -1.99 -3.13
CA TYR A 53 -12.53 -1.61 -4.52
C TYR A 53 -14.02 -1.43 -4.85
N LEU A 54 -14.88 -2.40 -4.47
CA LEU A 54 -16.33 -2.35 -4.68
C LEU A 54 -17.02 -1.21 -3.92
N ARG A 55 -16.50 -0.82 -2.74
CA ARG A 55 -17.02 0.30 -1.97
C ARG A 55 -16.82 1.65 -2.67
N ILE A 56 -15.74 1.80 -3.45
CA ILE A 56 -15.45 3.02 -4.21
C ILE A 56 -16.15 3.00 -5.57
N LYS A 57 -16.24 1.83 -6.22
CA LYS A 57 -16.91 1.73 -7.52
C LYS A 57 -18.43 1.84 -7.41
N GLU A 58 -19.01 2.56 -8.37
CA GLU A 58 -20.46 2.70 -8.46
C GLU A 58 -21.14 1.43 -8.98
N LYS A 59 -20.48 0.73 -9.92
CA LYS A 59 -20.99 -0.47 -10.59
C LYS A 59 -20.08 -1.67 -10.30
N ILE A 60 -20.71 -2.82 -10.06
CA ILE A 60 -20.02 -4.10 -9.93
C ILE A 60 -19.49 -4.50 -11.32
N PRO A 61 -18.20 -4.85 -11.45
CA PRO A 61 -17.64 -5.34 -12.71
C PRO A 61 -18.38 -6.58 -13.22
N HIS A 62 -18.50 -6.70 -14.54
CA HIS A 62 -19.24 -7.81 -15.17
C HIS A 62 -18.65 -9.19 -14.84
N ASN A 63 -17.32 -9.30 -14.67
CA ASN A 63 -16.66 -10.52 -14.21
C ASN A 63 -15.79 -10.20 -13.00
N LEU A 64 -16.39 -10.31 -11.81
CA LEU A 64 -15.73 -10.01 -10.54
C LEU A 64 -14.65 -11.03 -10.17
N TYR A 65 -14.76 -12.28 -10.60
CA TYR A 65 -13.76 -13.32 -10.31
C TYR A 65 -12.36 -12.97 -10.84
N LYS A 66 -12.28 -12.28 -11.99
CA LYS A 66 -11.01 -11.74 -12.50
C LYS A 66 -10.38 -10.71 -11.56
N PHE A 67 -11.20 -9.93 -10.83
CA PHE A 67 -10.72 -8.97 -9.85
C PHE A 67 -10.21 -9.65 -8.58
N PHE A 68 -10.78 -10.78 -8.16
CA PHE A 68 -10.23 -11.60 -7.07
C PHE A 68 -8.85 -12.17 -7.44
N ILE A 69 -8.66 -12.69 -8.66
CA ILE A 69 -7.35 -13.15 -9.15
C ILE A 69 -6.34 -12.00 -9.19
N ALA A 70 -6.75 -10.83 -9.69
CA ALA A 70 -5.90 -9.65 -9.75
C ALA A 70 -5.55 -9.11 -8.35
N ALA A 71 -6.49 -9.12 -7.42
CA ALA A 71 -6.25 -8.76 -6.02
C ALA A 71 -5.25 -9.71 -5.37
N TYR A 72 -5.38 -11.02 -5.60
CA TYR A 72 -4.42 -12.01 -5.13
C TYR A 72 -3.02 -11.76 -5.71
N TYR A 73 -2.95 -11.41 -7.00
CA TYR A 73 -1.68 -11.02 -7.65
C TYR A 73 -1.02 -9.81 -6.99
N ILE A 74 -1.82 -8.83 -6.54
CA ILE A 74 -1.33 -7.63 -5.87
C ILE A 74 -0.82 -7.98 -4.47
N VAL A 75 -1.60 -8.73 -3.68
CA VAL A 75 -1.28 -9.09 -2.28
C VAL A 75 0.02 -9.88 -2.20
N GLN A 76 0.22 -10.89 -3.05
CA GLN A 76 1.45 -11.70 -3.06
C GLN A 76 2.70 -10.91 -3.50
N ARG A 77 2.53 -9.67 -4.00
CA ARG A 77 3.61 -8.79 -4.48
C ARG A 77 3.79 -7.56 -3.60
N HIS A 78 3.61 -7.74 -2.30
CA HIS A 78 4.09 -6.78 -1.30
C HIS A 78 5.63 -6.71 -1.35
N PRO A 79 6.29 -5.55 -1.07
CA PRO A 79 7.75 -5.46 -1.05
C PRO A 79 8.46 -6.55 -0.23
N PHE A 80 7.95 -6.87 0.97
CA PHE A 80 8.49 -7.97 1.80
C PHE A 80 8.35 -9.38 1.21
N ALA A 81 7.67 -9.55 0.08
CA ALA A 81 7.68 -10.80 -0.68
C ALA A 81 8.89 -10.91 -1.63
N PHE A 82 9.80 -9.93 -1.65
CA PHE A 82 11.01 -9.99 -2.46
C PHE A 82 11.86 -11.24 -2.11
N PRO A 83 12.37 -11.99 -3.11
CA PRO A 83 12.14 -11.84 -4.55
C PRO A 83 10.85 -12.54 -5.01
N ALA A 84 9.91 -11.78 -5.60
CA ALA A 84 8.65 -12.32 -6.16
C ALA A 84 8.71 -12.39 -7.70
N HIS A 85 9.64 -13.18 -8.24
CA HIS A 85 9.97 -13.20 -9.68
C HIS A 85 9.13 -14.17 -10.53
N ASP A 86 7.95 -14.58 -10.06
CA ASP A 86 7.03 -15.38 -10.87
C ASP A 86 6.64 -14.60 -12.13
N LYS A 87 6.69 -15.22 -13.32
CA LYS A 87 6.25 -14.53 -14.54
C LYS A 87 4.73 -14.37 -14.51
N LYS A 88 4.23 -13.25 -15.04
CA LYS A 88 2.78 -13.01 -15.19
C LYS A 88 2.09 -14.16 -15.93
N LYS A 89 2.76 -14.74 -16.93
CA LYS A 89 2.24 -15.88 -17.70
C LYS A 89 2.00 -17.09 -16.78
N ASP A 90 3.01 -17.50 -16.03
CA ASP A 90 2.92 -18.65 -15.14
C ASP A 90 1.86 -18.45 -14.06
N PHE A 91 1.73 -17.22 -13.53
CA PHE A 91 0.64 -16.85 -12.63
C PHE A 91 -0.73 -16.98 -13.32
N CYS A 92 -0.89 -16.41 -14.51
CA CYS A 92 -2.14 -16.42 -15.26
C CYS A 92 -2.60 -17.83 -15.63
N ASP A 93 -1.66 -18.70 -15.99
CA ASP A 93 -1.93 -20.09 -16.40
C ASP A 93 -2.60 -20.89 -15.25
N LYS A 94 -2.24 -20.62 -13.98
CA LYS A 94 -2.90 -21.22 -12.79
C LYS A 94 -4.40 -20.96 -12.72
N PHE A 95 -4.85 -19.83 -13.26
CA PHE A 95 -6.25 -19.40 -13.20
C PHE A 95 -6.96 -19.42 -14.56
N SER A 96 -6.30 -19.95 -15.61
CA SER A 96 -6.80 -19.88 -16.98
C SER A 96 -7.19 -18.45 -17.41
N LEU A 97 -6.41 -17.46 -16.96
CA LEU A 97 -6.66 -16.04 -17.20
C LEU A 97 -5.76 -15.51 -18.32
N GLN A 98 -6.26 -14.60 -19.17
CA GLN A 98 -5.39 -13.91 -20.12
C GLN A 98 -4.58 -12.82 -19.42
N ILE A 99 -3.30 -12.65 -19.80
CA ILE A 99 -2.41 -11.62 -19.23
C ILE A 99 -3.03 -10.23 -19.35
N SER A 100 -3.62 -9.89 -20.49
CA SER A 100 -4.30 -8.59 -20.69
C SER A 100 -5.47 -8.37 -19.74
N SER A 101 -6.20 -9.44 -19.38
CA SER A 101 -7.26 -9.36 -18.37
C SER A 101 -6.70 -9.13 -16.97
N LEU A 102 -5.59 -9.79 -16.63
CA LEU A 102 -4.90 -9.55 -15.35
C LEU A 102 -4.44 -8.10 -15.26
N GLU A 103 -3.74 -7.60 -16.28
CA GLU A 103 -3.20 -6.24 -16.31
C GLU A 103 -4.31 -5.20 -16.19
N TYR A 104 -5.39 -5.35 -16.96
CA TYR A 104 -6.56 -4.48 -16.85
C TYR A 104 -7.13 -4.46 -15.42
N CYS A 105 -7.34 -5.62 -14.81
CA CYS A 105 -7.92 -5.71 -13.47
C CYS A 105 -6.96 -5.14 -12.41
N VAL A 106 -5.65 -5.44 -12.49
CA VAL A 106 -4.63 -4.91 -11.60
C VAL A 106 -4.59 -3.39 -11.67
N ASP A 107 -4.47 -2.82 -12.88
CA ASP A 107 -4.37 -1.37 -13.06
C ASP A 107 -5.66 -0.66 -12.61
N ASN A 108 -6.84 -1.25 -12.83
CA ASN A 108 -8.11 -0.69 -12.38
C ASN A 108 -8.21 -0.70 -10.84
N ILE A 109 -7.78 -1.78 -10.20
CA ILE A 109 -7.74 -1.89 -8.73
C ILE A 109 -6.76 -0.87 -8.15
N THR A 110 -5.51 -0.88 -8.61
CA THR A 110 -4.44 -0.06 -8.03
C THR A 110 -4.68 1.42 -8.25
N SER A 111 -5.15 1.83 -9.43
CA SER A 111 -5.51 3.24 -9.70
C SER A 111 -6.70 3.71 -8.87
N THR A 112 -7.72 2.86 -8.67
CA THR A 112 -8.90 3.21 -7.87
C THR A 112 -8.56 3.37 -6.39
N LEU A 113 -7.66 2.53 -5.87
CA LEU A 113 -7.27 2.53 -4.47
C LEU A 113 -6.04 3.41 -4.17
N GLY A 114 -5.37 3.91 -5.22
CA GLY A 114 -4.19 4.77 -5.11
C GLY A 114 -2.91 4.02 -4.72
N TYR A 115 -2.79 2.73 -5.03
CA TYR A 115 -1.60 1.95 -4.68
C TYR A 115 -0.33 2.54 -5.31
N ILE A 116 0.74 2.58 -4.52
CA ILE A 116 2.07 2.90 -5.02
C ILE A 116 2.63 1.63 -5.66
N LYS A 117 3.07 1.76 -6.91
CA LYS A 117 3.65 0.66 -7.69
C LYS A 117 5.13 0.93 -7.90
N ILE A 118 5.97 0.03 -7.42
CA ILE A 118 7.43 0.08 -7.62
C ILE A 118 7.86 -1.13 -8.45
N PHE A 119 9.05 -1.07 -9.03
CA PHE A 119 9.62 -2.15 -9.82
C PHE A 119 11.02 -2.47 -9.34
N ASP A 120 11.35 -3.75 -9.21
CA ASP A 120 12.74 -4.16 -9.00
C ASP A 120 13.58 -3.99 -10.28
N ASP A 121 14.87 -4.29 -10.19
CA ASP A 121 15.81 -4.22 -11.31
C ASP A 121 15.45 -5.15 -12.48
N MET A 122 14.63 -6.17 -12.25
CA MET A 122 14.12 -7.09 -13.27
C MET A 122 12.75 -6.66 -13.83
N ASN A 123 12.24 -5.49 -13.44
CA ASN A 123 10.93 -4.95 -13.79
C ASN A 123 9.74 -5.79 -13.30
N PHE A 124 9.88 -6.57 -12.23
CA PHE A 124 8.73 -7.13 -11.55
C PHE A 124 8.06 -6.09 -10.66
N PRO A 125 6.72 -5.94 -10.73
CA PRO A 125 6.01 -4.94 -9.95
C PRO A 125 5.83 -5.38 -8.50
N TYR A 126 5.92 -4.43 -7.57
CA TYR A 126 5.47 -4.57 -6.18
C TYR A 126 4.48 -3.46 -5.85
N PHE A 127 3.56 -3.75 -4.93
CA PHE A 127 2.43 -2.88 -4.63
C PHE A 127 2.37 -2.55 -3.14
N ILE A 128 2.29 -1.26 -2.84
CA ILE A 128 2.24 -0.72 -1.48
C ILE A 128 0.91 0.01 -1.32
N ASP A 129 0.16 -0.33 -0.28
CA ASP A 129 -1.10 0.33 0.03
C ASP A 129 -0.85 1.63 0.80
N PRO A 130 -1.08 2.82 0.21
CA PRO A 130 -0.74 4.08 0.87
C PRO A 130 -1.47 4.34 2.20
N LYS A 131 -2.59 3.64 2.44
CA LYS A 131 -3.49 3.87 3.59
C LYS A 131 -3.33 2.82 4.69
N ARG A 132 -2.96 1.58 4.35
CA ARG A 132 -2.98 0.45 5.29
C ARG A 132 -1.65 -0.27 5.45
N ASP A 133 -0.68 0.01 4.60
CA ASP A 133 0.63 -0.60 4.68
C ASP A 133 1.34 -0.18 5.96
N LEU A 134 1.62 -1.17 6.82
CA LEU A 134 2.22 -0.92 8.14
C LEU A 134 3.64 -0.37 7.99
N SER A 135 4.43 -0.94 7.08
CA SER A 135 5.79 -0.47 6.78
C SER A 135 5.78 0.99 6.33
N LEU A 136 4.91 1.36 5.38
CA LEU A 136 4.82 2.73 4.90
C LEU A 136 4.37 3.70 6.00
N ASN A 137 3.44 3.29 6.87
CA ASN A 137 3.02 4.13 8.00
C ASN A 137 4.17 4.36 8.99
N ILE A 138 4.98 3.34 9.28
CA ILE A 138 6.19 3.47 10.10
C ILE A 138 7.18 4.42 9.43
N ILE A 139 7.44 4.22 8.13
CA ILE A 139 8.32 5.06 7.31
C ILE A 139 7.90 6.53 7.39
N LYS A 140 6.62 6.83 7.13
CA LYS A 140 6.08 8.21 7.20
C LYS A 140 6.31 8.86 8.55
N ASN A 141 6.16 8.10 9.64
CA ASN A 141 6.39 8.62 11.00
C ASN A 141 7.88 8.90 11.26
N ILE A 142 8.78 8.02 10.82
CA ILE A 142 10.23 8.22 10.93
C ILE A 142 10.66 9.47 10.15
N VAL A 143 10.22 9.57 8.89
CA VAL A 143 10.51 10.72 8.00
C VAL A 143 10.03 12.02 8.66
N LYS A 144 8.76 12.07 9.09
CA LYS A 144 8.20 13.25 9.76
C LYS A 144 9.02 13.65 10.99
N SER A 145 9.33 12.70 11.87
CA SER A 145 10.09 12.99 13.09
C SER A 145 11.49 13.55 12.79
N LYS A 146 12.15 13.03 11.75
CA LYS A 146 13.48 13.48 11.34
C LYS A 146 13.44 14.86 10.66
N ILE A 147 12.40 15.16 9.88
CA ILE A 147 12.16 16.48 9.29
C ILE A 147 11.93 17.50 10.41
N ASP A 148 11.04 17.22 11.36
CA ASP A 148 10.75 18.10 12.49
C ASP A 148 12.03 18.43 13.28
N ALA A 149 12.85 17.41 13.58
CA ALA A 149 14.12 17.58 14.27
C ALA A 149 15.13 18.40 13.46
N SER A 150 15.20 18.20 12.16
CA SER A 150 16.10 18.94 11.26
C SER A 150 15.67 20.40 11.14
N MET A 151 14.36 20.66 11.08
CA MET A 151 13.79 21.99 11.07
C MET A 151 14.11 22.76 12.35
N MET A 152 13.95 22.12 13.52
CA MET A 152 14.31 22.76 14.78
C MET A 152 15.81 23.08 14.86
N LYS A 153 16.68 22.20 14.37
CA LYS A 153 18.12 22.49 14.28
C LYS A 153 18.42 23.66 13.34
N PHE A 154 17.70 23.77 12.22
CA PHE A 154 17.81 24.92 11.33
C PHE A 154 17.42 26.21 12.04
N LEU A 155 16.25 26.26 12.69
CA LEU A 155 15.77 27.46 13.39
C LEU A 155 16.65 27.89 14.56
N LEU A 156 17.21 26.93 15.32
CA LEU A 156 18.03 27.23 16.49
C LEU A 156 19.48 27.57 16.12
N TYR A 157 20.04 26.90 15.11
CA TYR A 157 21.48 26.94 14.84
C TYR A 157 21.82 27.50 13.46
N ASN A 158 20.84 27.93 12.67
CA ASN A 158 21.05 28.48 11.33
C ASN A 158 21.87 27.51 10.46
N ARG A 159 21.58 26.21 10.54
CA ARG A 159 22.26 25.17 9.75
C ARG A 159 21.37 24.76 8.59
N PRO A 160 21.77 24.99 7.33
CA PRO A 160 20.95 24.64 6.16
C PRO A 160 20.72 23.13 6.12
N ILE A 161 19.52 22.72 5.69
CA ILE A 161 19.19 21.31 5.52
C ILE A 161 19.41 20.95 4.05
N ASN A 162 20.14 19.86 3.81
CA ASN A 162 20.30 19.26 2.50
C ASN A 162 19.33 18.06 2.41
N SER A 163 18.31 18.17 1.56
CA SER A 163 17.27 17.16 1.41
C SER A 163 17.81 15.83 0.89
N GLN A 164 18.84 15.84 0.04
CA GLN A 164 19.47 14.63 -0.48
C GLN A 164 20.18 13.86 0.63
N ILE A 165 21.02 14.55 1.42
CA ILE A 165 21.71 13.94 2.57
C ILE A 165 20.70 13.40 3.58
N LEU A 166 19.64 14.18 3.86
CA LEU A 166 18.58 13.74 4.77
C LEU A 166 17.85 12.49 4.26
N THR A 167 17.60 12.42 2.95
CA THR A 167 16.99 11.26 2.30
C THR A 167 17.89 10.04 2.43
N GLU A 168 19.19 10.15 2.12
CA GLU A 168 20.15 9.06 2.26
C GLU A 168 20.23 8.54 3.71
N GLU A 169 20.30 9.43 4.69
CA GLU A 169 20.27 9.06 6.11
C GLU A 169 18.99 8.30 6.48
N LEU A 170 17.83 8.79 6.02
CA LEU A 170 16.53 8.19 6.31
C LEU A 170 16.39 6.80 5.68
N VAL A 171 16.83 6.62 4.44
CA VAL A 171 16.77 5.31 3.76
C VAL A 171 17.61 4.29 4.54
N CYS A 172 18.83 4.66 4.94
CA CYS A 172 19.68 3.80 5.75
C CYS A 172 19.03 3.43 7.11
N ASP A 173 18.48 4.42 7.82
CA ASP A 173 17.82 4.21 9.11
C ASP A 173 16.59 3.27 8.97
N ILE A 174 15.77 3.50 7.95
CA ILE A 174 14.56 2.71 7.66
C ILE A 174 14.90 1.23 7.37
N VAL A 175 15.93 0.99 6.56
CA VAL A 175 16.32 -0.36 6.13
C VAL A 175 17.07 -1.09 7.23
N PHE A 176 18.11 -0.49 7.79
CA PHE A 176 19.06 -1.20 8.66
C PHE A 176 18.66 -1.18 10.13
N GLU A 177 18.21 -0.04 10.64
CA GLU A 177 17.85 0.10 12.06
C GLU A 177 16.41 -0.36 12.30
N HIS A 178 15.47 0.13 11.49
CA HIS A 178 14.04 -0.14 11.67
C HIS A 178 13.54 -1.39 10.94
N LYS A 179 14.28 -1.89 9.94
CA LYS A 179 13.89 -3.04 9.10
C LYS A 179 12.46 -2.90 8.55
N ALA A 180 12.07 -1.68 8.23
CA ALA A 180 10.72 -1.33 7.79
C ALA A 180 10.56 -1.43 6.27
N PHE A 181 11.60 -1.84 5.54
CA PHE A 181 11.56 -2.11 4.10
C PHE A 181 12.69 -3.08 3.70
N PRO A 182 12.51 -3.89 2.63
CA PRO A 182 13.57 -4.75 2.11
C PRO A 182 14.79 -3.96 1.62
N GLU A 183 15.99 -4.45 1.93
CA GLU A 183 17.27 -3.84 1.50
C GLU A 183 17.43 -3.92 -0.03
N GLU A 184 16.93 -4.97 -0.66
CA GLU A 184 17.07 -5.21 -2.09
C GLU A 184 16.29 -4.20 -2.95
N LEU A 185 15.32 -3.50 -2.34
CA LEU A 185 14.51 -2.47 -2.98
C LEU A 185 14.95 -1.05 -2.55
N PHE A 186 16.21 -0.89 -2.13
CA PHE A 186 16.79 0.37 -1.62
C PHE A 186 16.55 1.55 -2.56
N ARG A 187 16.75 1.36 -3.87
CA ARG A 187 16.59 2.42 -4.87
C ARG A 187 15.15 2.90 -4.94
N GLN A 188 14.19 1.98 -4.93
CA GLN A 188 12.77 2.28 -4.99
C GLN A 188 12.31 2.95 -3.69
N LEU A 189 12.88 2.54 -2.54
CA LEU A 189 12.65 3.23 -1.28
C LEU A 189 13.16 4.67 -1.32
N TYR A 190 14.36 4.92 -1.87
CA TYR A 190 14.91 6.26 -1.99
C TYR A 190 13.94 7.22 -2.70
N GLU A 191 13.31 6.80 -3.79
CA GLU A 191 12.34 7.62 -4.52
C GLU A 191 11.09 7.96 -3.69
N ILE A 192 10.62 6.99 -2.88
CA ILE A 192 9.50 7.19 -1.94
C ILE A 192 9.91 8.19 -0.85
N ILE A 193 11.09 8.02 -0.24
CA ILE A 193 11.57 8.89 0.84
C ILE A 193 11.84 10.31 0.33
N ALA A 194 12.47 10.45 -0.83
CA ALA A 194 12.73 11.75 -1.44
C ALA A 194 11.43 12.55 -1.60
N THR A 195 10.38 11.89 -2.12
CA THR A 195 9.05 12.49 -2.26
C THR A 195 8.47 12.93 -0.92
N LEU A 196 8.54 12.07 0.10
CA LEU A 196 8.04 12.41 1.45
C LEU A 196 8.83 13.54 2.12
N VAL A 197 10.14 13.62 1.85
CA VAL A 197 11.01 14.69 2.35
C VAL A 197 10.66 16.02 1.69
N ASP A 198 10.50 16.04 0.38
CA ASP A 198 10.12 17.24 -0.38
C ASP A 198 8.72 17.75 0.05
N GLU A 199 7.75 16.84 0.18
CA GLU A 199 6.42 17.18 0.71
C GLU A 199 6.50 17.75 2.13
N GLY A 200 7.28 17.11 3.01
CA GLY A 200 7.42 17.54 4.40
C GLY A 200 8.07 18.91 4.57
N PHE A 201 8.90 19.36 3.62
CA PHE A 201 9.44 20.73 3.64
C PHE A 201 8.49 21.76 3.01
N THR A 202 7.57 21.33 2.14
CA THR A 202 6.54 22.22 1.56
C THR A 202 5.57 22.72 2.63
N ASP A 203 5.25 21.89 3.63
CA ASP A 203 4.47 22.30 4.80
C ASP A 203 5.14 23.44 5.61
N TYR A 204 6.42 23.69 5.36
CA TYR A 204 7.18 24.82 5.87
C TYR A 204 7.51 25.78 4.72
N ASP A 205 6.53 26.36 4.04
CA ASP A 205 6.77 27.42 3.03
C ASP A 205 7.72 28.54 3.56
N GLU A 206 7.66 28.83 4.86
CA GLU A 206 8.61 29.72 5.54
C GLU A 206 10.05 29.22 5.49
N TYR A 207 10.30 27.90 5.56
CA TYR A 207 11.64 27.31 5.47
C TYR A 207 12.31 27.61 4.13
N ALA A 208 11.64 27.43 2.99
CA ALA A 208 12.24 27.69 1.69
C ALA A 208 12.65 29.17 1.56
N VAL A 209 11.78 30.07 2.02
CA VAL A 209 12.03 31.52 2.04
C VAL A 209 13.19 31.87 2.98
N LEU A 210 13.22 31.30 4.19
CA LEU A 210 14.29 31.53 5.17
C LEU A 210 15.63 30.96 4.67
N GLN A 211 15.63 29.77 4.08
CA GLN A 211 16.84 29.14 3.56
C GLN A 211 17.45 29.99 2.44
N GLN A 212 16.63 30.46 1.50
CA GLN A 212 17.08 31.33 0.42
C GLN A 212 17.54 32.70 0.92
N LYS A 213 16.89 33.27 1.94
CA LYS A 213 17.24 34.59 2.47
C LYS A 213 18.57 34.63 3.24
N TYR A 214 18.91 33.53 3.94
CA TYR A 214 20.01 33.52 4.90
C TYR A 214 21.22 32.68 4.47
N PHE A 215 21.09 31.80 3.46
CA PHE A 215 22.16 30.82 3.14
C PHE A 215 22.45 30.62 1.64
N ILE A 216 21.68 31.24 0.74
CA ILE A 216 21.93 31.27 -0.72
C ILE A 216 22.16 32.71 -1.13
#